data_AF-A0A3F2U6K4-F1
#
_entry.id   AF-A0A3F2U6K4-F1
#
_cell.length_a   1.000
_cell.length_b   1.000
_cell.length_c   1.000
_cell.angle_alpha   90.00
_cell.angle_beta   90.00
_cell.angle_gamma   90.00
#
_symmetry.space_group_name_H-M   'P 1'
#
loop_
_entity.id
_entity.type
_entity.pdbx_description
1 polymer ?
#
loop_
_entity_poly.entity_id
_entity_poly.type
_entity_poly.pdbx_seq_one_letter_code
_entity_poly.pdbx_strand_id
1 'polypeptide(L)'
;MRAIARALEEVSTPTPGSLVIQWLAGQSGAPSIALKILAFATGGTANCAGGHSCARLYLALQGMAIPVGDTTPGMDLERREWWLLAMAEHATGRWRGNAQGVKAIAAAQPLIWEQAQAATKAWEKTE
;
A
#
# COMPACT_ATOMS: atom_id res chain seq x y z
N MET A 1 34.45 7.92 3.18
CA MET A 1 33.95 6.66 3.79
C MET A 1 33.42 6.80 5.23
N ARG A 2 33.54 7.94 5.94
CA ARG A 2 32.96 8.10 7.31
C ARG A 2 31.48 8.51 7.36
N ALA A 3 30.90 9.04 6.28
CA ALA A 3 29.51 9.51 6.26
C ALA A 3 28.47 8.37 6.13
N ILE A 4 28.80 7.31 5.40
CA ILE A 4 27.91 6.15 5.20
C ILE A 4 27.79 5.31 6.49
N ALA A 5 28.85 5.23 7.30
CA ALA A 5 28.82 4.54 8.59
C ALA A 5 27.92 5.26 9.61
N ARG A 6 27.87 6.60 9.60
CA ARG A 6 26.98 7.39 10.47
C ARG A 6 25.50 7.23 10.12
N ALA A 7 25.17 7.14 8.84
CA ALA A 7 23.79 6.92 8.40
C ALA A 7 23.27 5.53 8.83
N LEU A 8 24.13 4.51 8.87
CA LEU A 8 23.78 3.18 9.35
C LEU A 8 23.65 3.12 10.89
N GLU A 9 24.43 3.90 11.64
CA GLU A 9 24.25 4.05 13.09
C GLU A 9 22.95 4.79 13.46
N GLU A 10 22.52 5.79 12.68
CA GLU A 10 21.22 6.45 12.89
C GLU A 10 20.04 5.52 12.62
N VAL A 11 20.13 4.60 11.64
CA VAL A 11 19.13 3.54 11.41
C VAL A 11 19.18 2.44 12.51
N SER A 12 20.32 2.32 13.20
CA SER A 12 20.49 1.36 14.30
C SER A 12 19.89 1.84 15.63
N THR A 13 19.49 3.11 15.72
CA THR A 13 18.63 3.55 16.83
C THR A 13 17.21 3.07 16.58
N PRO A 14 16.55 2.44 17.57
CA PRO A 14 15.16 2.04 17.42
C PRO A 14 14.30 3.30 17.39
N THR A 15 14.14 3.89 16.21
CA THR A 15 13.10 4.87 15.97
C THR A 15 11.76 4.18 16.26
N PRO A 16 10.75 4.90 16.76
CA PRO A 16 9.43 4.31 17.02
C PRO A 16 8.87 3.55 15.81
N GLY A 17 9.22 4.00 14.59
CA GLY A 17 8.89 3.30 13.35
C GLY A 17 9.58 1.94 13.15
N SER A 18 10.84 1.77 13.56
CA SER A 18 11.56 0.50 13.39
C SER A 18 11.08 -0.57 14.36
N LEU A 19 10.69 -0.19 15.59
CA LEU A 19 10.04 -1.10 16.55
C LEU A 19 8.64 -1.52 16.10
N VAL A 20 7.87 -0.59 15.50
CA VAL A 20 6.57 -0.92 14.90
C VAL A 20 6.75 -1.86 13.72
N ILE A 21 7.70 -1.61 12.81
CA ILE A 21 7.98 -2.51 11.67
C ILE A 21 8.46 -3.88 12.17
N GLN A 22 9.32 -3.95 13.19
CA GLN A 22 9.77 -5.22 13.76
C GLN A 22 8.64 -5.99 14.47
N TRP A 23 7.78 -5.29 15.22
CA TRP A 23 6.61 -5.89 15.87
C TRP A 23 5.60 -6.40 14.84
N LEU A 24 5.36 -5.64 13.76
CA LEU A 24 4.51 -6.05 12.64
C LEU A 24 5.12 -7.21 11.83
N ALA A 25 6.43 -7.19 11.61
CA ALA A 25 7.16 -8.27 10.94
C ALA A 25 7.11 -9.58 11.77
N GLY A 26 7.09 -9.48 13.11
CA GLY A 26 6.94 -10.59 14.05
C GLY A 26 5.62 -11.35 13.95
N GLN A 27 4.60 -10.81 13.26
CA GLN A 27 3.35 -11.52 12.96
C GLN A 27 3.48 -12.50 11.77
N SER A 28 4.56 -13.27 11.70
CA SER A 28 4.90 -14.19 10.60
C SER A 28 3.84 -15.27 10.33
N GLY A 29 2.97 -15.56 11.30
CA GLY A 29 1.82 -16.47 11.16
C GLY A 29 0.50 -15.81 10.76
N ALA A 30 0.39 -14.48 10.74
CA ALA A 30 -0.85 -13.81 10.38
C ALA A 30 -1.08 -13.80 8.85
N PRO A 31 -2.34 -13.94 8.38
CA PRO A 31 -2.67 -13.75 6.97
C PRO A 31 -2.27 -12.36 6.49
N SER A 32 -1.75 -12.27 5.26
CA SER A 32 -1.31 -11.00 4.67
C SER A 32 -2.44 -9.96 4.66
N ILE A 33 -2.11 -8.73 5.05
CA ILE A 33 -3.04 -7.59 5.03
C ILE A 33 -3.57 -7.29 3.63
N ALA A 34 -2.84 -7.68 2.58
CA ALA A 34 -3.24 -7.54 1.19
C ALA A 34 -4.62 -8.15 0.92
N LEU A 35 -4.94 -9.29 1.54
CA LEU A 35 -6.24 -9.97 1.38
C LEU A 35 -7.38 -9.17 2.02
N LYS A 36 -7.15 -8.58 3.18
CA LYS A 36 -8.14 -7.73 3.87
C LYS A 36 -8.39 -6.44 3.09
N ILE A 37 -7.30 -5.78 2.63
CA ILE A 37 -7.36 -4.59 1.79
C ILE A 37 -8.13 -4.88 0.51
N LEU A 38 -7.85 -6.01 -0.15
CA LEU A 38 -8.53 -6.43 -1.38
C LEU A 38 -10.03 -6.63 -1.13
N ALA A 39 -10.40 -7.42 -0.10
CA ALA A 39 -11.80 -7.68 0.22
C ALA A 39 -12.58 -6.39 0.51
N PHE A 40 -11.95 -5.45 1.22
CA PHE A 40 -12.55 -4.15 1.49
C PHE A 40 -12.65 -3.26 0.25
N ALA A 41 -11.66 -3.31 -0.63
CA ALA A 41 -11.67 -2.57 -1.88
C ALA A 41 -12.72 -3.11 -2.88
N THR A 42 -13.03 -4.41 -2.89
CA THR A 42 -13.90 -5.00 -3.92
C THR A 42 -15.27 -5.41 -3.41
N GLY A 43 -15.50 -5.43 -2.10
CA GLY A 43 -16.76 -5.83 -1.47
C GLY A 43 -17.80 -4.71 -1.37
N GLY A 44 -18.70 -4.80 -0.39
CA GLY A 44 -19.77 -3.81 -0.17
C GLY A 44 -19.29 -2.38 0.13
N THR A 45 -17.99 -2.22 0.39
CA THR A 45 -17.32 -0.94 0.67
C THR A 45 -16.60 -0.35 -0.52
N ALA A 46 -16.67 -0.98 -1.71
CA ALA A 46 -15.96 -0.52 -2.91
C ALA A 46 -16.24 0.94 -3.29
N ASN A 47 -17.46 1.42 -3.03
CA ASN A 47 -17.88 2.78 -3.38
C ASN A 47 -17.65 3.81 -2.27
N CYS A 48 -17.17 3.40 -1.09
CA CYS A 48 -16.91 4.33 0.02
C CYS A 48 -15.48 4.87 -0.05
N ALA A 49 -15.24 6.00 0.62
CA ALA A 49 -13.94 6.68 0.62
C ALA A 49 -12.79 5.78 1.14
N GLY A 50 -13.07 4.92 2.12
CA GLY A 50 -12.12 3.91 2.61
C GLY A 50 -11.81 2.83 1.58
N GLY A 51 -12.82 2.36 0.83
CA GLY A 51 -12.67 1.36 -0.22
C GLY A 51 -11.85 1.88 -1.39
N HIS A 52 -12.08 3.13 -1.78
CA HIS A 52 -11.28 3.85 -2.77
C HIS A 52 -9.80 3.99 -2.33
N SER A 53 -9.57 4.32 -1.05
CA SER A 53 -8.22 4.43 -0.49
C SER A 53 -7.49 3.08 -0.47
N CYS A 54 -8.18 2.01 -0.09
CA CYS A 54 -7.65 0.65 -0.10
C CYS A 54 -7.30 0.17 -1.52
N ALA A 55 -8.16 0.45 -2.51
CA ALA A 55 -7.89 0.13 -3.91
C ALA A 55 -6.63 0.81 -4.41
N ARG A 56 -6.50 2.13 -4.18
CA ARG A 56 -5.32 2.91 -4.56
C ARG A 56 -4.04 2.37 -3.92
N LEU A 57 -4.08 2.07 -2.61
CA LEU A 57 -2.95 1.46 -1.90
C LEU A 57 -2.54 0.12 -2.53
N TYR A 58 -3.51 -0.76 -2.80
CA TYR A 58 -3.23 -2.07 -3.39
C TYR A 58 -2.58 -1.92 -4.78
N LEU A 59 -3.13 -1.07 -5.64
CA LEU A 59 -2.58 -0.83 -6.98
C LEU A 59 -1.17 -0.22 -6.93
N ALA A 60 -0.91 0.73 -6.02
CA ALA A 60 0.42 1.31 -5.82
C ALA A 60 1.45 0.25 -5.44
N LEU A 61 1.12 -0.63 -4.50
CA LEU A 61 1.98 -1.76 -4.11
C LEU A 61 2.05 -2.89 -5.14
N GLN A 62 1.36 -2.75 -6.27
CA GLN A 62 1.53 -3.58 -7.46
C GLN A 62 2.31 -2.85 -8.56
N GLY A 63 2.93 -1.71 -8.24
CA GLY A 63 3.80 -0.96 -9.14
C GLY A 63 3.07 0.00 -10.07
N MET A 64 1.78 0.26 -9.85
CA MET A 64 1.07 1.27 -10.63
C MET A 64 1.30 2.67 -10.07
N ALA A 65 1.44 3.66 -10.96
CA ALA A 65 1.41 5.04 -10.55
C ALA A 65 -0.01 5.43 -10.14
N ILE A 66 -0.15 6.05 -8.96
CA ILE A 66 -1.44 6.50 -8.44
C ILE A 66 -1.42 8.03 -8.29
N PRO A 67 -2.34 8.75 -8.95
CA PRO A 67 -2.43 10.19 -8.76
C PRO A 67 -2.89 10.49 -7.33
N VAL A 68 -2.12 11.32 -6.62
CA VAL A 68 -2.47 11.83 -5.29
C VAL A 68 -3.20 13.16 -5.50
N GLY A 69 -4.51 13.21 -5.21
CA GLY A 69 -5.34 14.42 -5.32
C GLY A 69 -6.19 14.66 -4.06
N ASP A 70 -7.07 15.66 -4.13
CA ASP A 70 -7.83 16.23 -2.98
C ASP A 70 -8.79 15.25 -2.27
N THR A 71 -9.03 14.07 -2.82
CA THR A 71 -9.94 13.08 -2.23
C THR A 71 -9.24 11.79 -1.81
N THR A 72 -8.17 11.92 -1.01
CA THR A 72 -7.70 10.82 -0.15
C THR A 72 -8.17 10.89 1.34
N PRO A 73 -9.28 11.55 1.74
CA PRO A 73 -9.87 11.30 3.05
C PRO A 73 -10.61 9.96 3.01
N GLY A 74 -10.49 9.18 4.09
CA GLY A 74 -11.05 7.82 4.16
C GLY A 74 -10.18 6.84 4.98
N MET A 75 -8.98 7.26 5.37
CA MET A 75 -8.20 6.55 6.37
C MET A 75 -8.66 6.94 7.77
N ASP A 76 -9.60 6.19 8.33
CA ASP A 76 -9.77 6.14 9.77
C ASP A 76 -8.55 5.45 10.44
N LEU A 77 -8.56 5.35 11.76
CA LEU A 77 -7.46 4.74 12.51
C LEU A 77 -7.17 3.29 12.08
N GLU A 78 -8.20 2.52 11.74
CA GLU A 78 -8.05 1.13 11.29
C GLU A 78 -7.38 1.06 9.91
N ARG A 79 -7.83 1.90 8.96
CA ARG A 79 -7.25 1.90 7.59
C ARG A 79 -5.83 2.48 7.59
N ARG A 80 -5.50 3.37 8.53
CA ARG A 80 -4.12 3.82 8.75
C ARG A 80 -3.23 2.69 9.26
N GLU A 81 -3.71 1.84 10.16
CA GLU A 81 -2.98 0.65 10.61
C GLU A 81 -2.75 -0.31 9.43
N TRP A 82 -3.77 -0.53 8.60
CA TRP A 82 -3.65 -1.38 7.41
C TRP A 82 -2.63 -0.84 6.40
N TRP A 83 -2.53 0.48 6.25
CA TRP A 83 -1.51 1.11 5.42
C TRP A 83 -0.10 0.82 5.94
N LEU A 84 0.13 0.99 7.25
CA LEU A 84 1.44 0.72 7.88
C LEU A 84 1.83 -0.76 7.74
N LEU A 85 0.87 -1.66 7.98
CA LEU A 85 1.02 -3.10 7.76
C LEU A 85 1.37 -3.42 6.30
N ALA A 86 0.69 -2.80 5.33
CA ALA A 86 0.91 -3.02 3.92
C ALA A 86 2.32 -2.57 3.49
N MET A 87 2.77 -1.42 3.98
CA MET A 87 4.14 -0.95 3.75
C MET A 87 5.17 -1.91 4.35
N ALA A 88 4.95 -2.37 5.60
CA ALA A 88 5.84 -3.31 6.27
C ALA A 88 5.91 -4.66 5.52
N GLU A 89 4.77 -5.19 5.08
CA GLU A 89 4.72 -6.41 4.27
C GLU A 89 5.42 -6.23 2.93
N HIS A 90 5.25 -5.08 2.27
CA HIS A 90 5.91 -4.81 0.99
C HIS A 90 7.44 -4.71 1.17
N ALA A 91 7.90 -3.96 2.17
CA ALA A 91 9.32 -3.81 2.48
C ALA A 91 10.01 -5.12 2.88
N THR A 92 9.27 -6.07 3.46
CA THR A 92 9.79 -7.38 3.90
C THR A 92 9.54 -8.51 2.90
N GLY A 93 8.98 -8.21 1.72
CA GLY A 93 8.64 -9.21 0.70
C GLY A 93 7.49 -10.15 1.08
N ARG A 94 6.75 -9.85 2.16
CA ARG A 94 5.57 -10.61 2.61
C ARG A 94 4.29 -10.23 1.91
N TRP A 95 4.24 -9.08 1.25
CA TRP A 95 3.05 -8.59 0.56
C TRP A 95 2.53 -9.61 -0.44
N ARG A 96 1.29 -10.09 -0.25
CA ARG A 96 0.65 -11.11 -1.11
C ARG A 96 -0.34 -10.52 -2.12
N GLY A 97 -0.17 -9.26 -2.51
CA GLY A 97 -0.93 -8.70 -3.63
C GLY A 97 -0.57 -9.39 -4.95
N ASN A 98 -1.54 -9.55 -5.85
CA ASN A 98 -1.36 -10.26 -7.11
C ASN A 98 -2.22 -9.70 -8.26
N ALA A 99 -1.96 -10.20 -9.46
CA ALA A 99 -2.65 -9.77 -10.68
C ALA A 99 -4.17 -10.06 -10.66
N GLN A 100 -4.61 -11.12 -9.99
CA GLN A 100 -6.05 -11.40 -9.82
C GLN A 100 -6.73 -10.33 -8.95
N GLY A 101 -6.05 -9.87 -7.89
CA GLY A 101 -6.53 -8.75 -7.07
C GLY A 101 -6.60 -7.44 -7.85
N VAL A 102 -5.61 -7.16 -8.70
CA VAL A 102 -5.66 -6.00 -9.62
C VAL A 102 -6.88 -6.07 -10.53
N LYS A 103 -7.16 -7.24 -11.14
CA LYS A 103 -8.36 -7.43 -11.98
C LYS A 103 -9.66 -7.24 -11.19
N ALA A 104 -9.72 -7.72 -9.95
CA ALA A 104 -10.88 -7.55 -9.10
C ALA A 104 -11.13 -6.07 -8.75
N ILE A 105 -10.07 -5.30 -8.48
CA ILE A 105 -10.16 -3.85 -8.28
C ILE A 105 -10.62 -3.15 -9.56
N ALA A 106 -10.08 -3.54 -10.73
CA ALA A 106 -10.49 -2.98 -12.01
C ALA A 106 -11.98 -3.18 -12.29
N ALA A 107 -12.52 -4.35 -11.94
CA ALA A 107 -13.95 -4.64 -12.07
C ALA A 107 -14.81 -3.87 -11.06
N ALA A 108 -14.37 -3.77 -9.81
CA ALA A 108 -15.16 -3.14 -8.73
C ALA A 108 -15.11 -1.60 -8.75
N GLN A 109 -14.01 -1.02 -9.23
CA GLN A 109 -13.75 0.43 -9.16
C GLN A 109 -13.16 0.96 -10.49
N PRO A 110 -13.94 0.98 -11.58
CA PRO A 110 -13.44 1.28 -12.93
C PRO A 110 -12.80 2.67 -13.06
N LEU A 111 -13.33 3.69 -12.36
CA LEU A 111 -12.78 5.04 -12.39
C LEU A 111 -11.38 5.12 -11.78
N ILE A 112 -11.13 4.42 -10.67
CA ILE A 112 -9.79 4.40 -10.04
C ILE A 112 -8.81 3.64 -10.93
N TRP A 113 -9.27 2.54 -11.53
CA TRP A 113 -8.47 1.79 -12.48
C TRP A 113 -8.04 2.63 -13.69
N GLU A 114 -8.98 3.35 -14.31
CA GLU A 114 -8.68 4.25 -15.43
C GLU A 114 -7.66 5.33 -15.04
N GLN A 115 -7.83 5.95 -13.87
CA GLN A 115 -6.89 6.94 -13.33
C GLN A 115 -5.49 6.36 -13.15
N ALA A 116 -5.38 5.17 -12.55
CA ALA A 116 -4.10 4.49 -12.32
C ALA A 116 -3.41 4.12 -13.65
N GLN A 117 -4.17 3.63 -14.63
CA GLN A 117 -3.64 3.32 -15.96
C GLN A 117 -3.14 4.57 -16.68
N ALA A 118 -3.92 5.66 -16.66
CA ALA A 118 -3.54 6.91 -17.29
C ALA A 118 -2.27 7.49 -16.66
N ALA A 119 -2.19 7.49 -15.32
CA ALA A 119 -1.02 7.97 -14.59
C ALA A 119 0.22 7.11 -14.87
N THR A 120 0.08 5.78 -14.89
CA THR A 120 1.21 4.87 -15.17
C THR A 120 1.75 5.09 -16.58
N LYS A 121 0.87 5.20 -17.59
CA LYS A 121 1.27 5.51 -18.97
C LYS A 121 1.92 6.88 -19.12
N ALA A 122 1.51 7.87 -18.32
CA ALA A 122 2.12 9.20 -18.33
C ALA A 122 3.53 9.17 -17.73
N TRP A 123 3.72 8.40 -16.64
CA TRP A 123 5.02 8.20 -16.01
C TRP A 123 6.01 7.52 -16.96
N GLU A 124 5.61 6.41 -17.59
CA GLU A 124 6.45 5.67 -18.55
C GLU A 124 6.88 6.48 -19.77
N LYS A 125 6.15 7.54 -20.14
CA LYS A 125 6.53 8.45 -21.25
C LYS A 125 7.55 9.52 -20.82
N THR A 126 7.76 9.70 -19.53
CA THR A 126 8.64 10.72 -18.97
C THR A 126 10.04 10.17 -18.67
N GLU A 127 10.16 8.84 -18.51
CA GLU A 127 11.43 8.11 -18.39
C GLU A 127 12.02 7.74 -19.76
#